data_AF-A0A6M8V6A6-F1
#
_entry.id   AF-A0A6M8V6A6-F1
#
_cell.length_a   1.000
_cell.length_b   1.000
_cell.length_c   1.000
_cell.angle_alpha   90.00
_cell.angle_beta   90.00
_cell.angle_gamma   90.00
#
_symmetry.space_group_name_H-M   'P 1'
#
loop_
_entity.id
_entity.type
_entity.pdbx_description
1 polymer ?
#
loop_
_entity_poly.entity_id
_entity_poly.type
_entity_poly.pdbx_seq_one_letter_code
_entity_poly.pdbx_strand_id
1 'polypeptide(L)'
;MMRHLYATIVYCILSSLVFAQTPYHWTQKRSGSSLGGPIDYNINNTNIVYYGSDNKIYKSTDRGETFAMTGVLVPGSSEIKSIILNDAVPGTFIIAIESSPNDKIYKTTNDGSNWILTLDEGQMSYFGIPMTQDPSNPNTIFTMIGTNFKKSTDFGSTWTTISSDFGLGAAPCDIEVFPGTNIILIGDNGTGIFKSTDYGLTWVQKYFTSGEIPTISVDYTNPGIAWATKWGGGGGLLKSTDYGETWSLQSGFTGIFMWGVHIQPTDGNIILVNSYSTAPGSWRSIDGGVSWTPISIPSSGYQVVSVDSTTQYAAQSSGFYKLESEYFNAMVLTSFTVLIEGFYNGSVMNSDTVSVQLRNTSFPFNLVDQTKIVVNNSGIGSGSFLNASNGTPYYLVVKHRNAVETWSALPQTFSANTLTYDFTTGQNKAFGNNLKLVGSKWCIYGGDVNQNGTVDNADLNSVFNNNTIGTTGYTNTDLNGDMFTEIEDLNIVFTNSVMGVTKETPAGDSSISGENISNKNGE
;
A
#
# COMPACT_ATOMS: atom_id res chain seq x y z
N MET A 1 -78.43 13.55 37.20
CA MET A 1 -77.14 12.84 37.07
C MET A 1 -76.97 12.42 35.63
N MET A 2 -75.90 12.66 34.87
CA MET A 2 -74.75 13.56 34.88
C MET A 2 -74.31 13.62 33.41
N ARG A 3 -73.83 14.78 32.96
CA ARG A 3 -73.39 15.09 31.60
C ARG A 3 -72.03 14.45 31.26
N HIS A 4 -71.80 14.28 29.95
CA HIS A 4 -70.58 13.94 29.22
C HIS A 4 -69.24 14.43 29.80
N LEU A 5 -68.16 13.65 29.56
CA LEU A 5 -66.86 14.23 29.21
C LEU A 5 -66.02 13.32 28.28
N TYR A 6 -65.28 14.03 27.44
CA TYR A 6 -64.55 13.74 26.21
C TYR A 6 -63.34 12.78 26.26
N ALA A 7 -62.99 12.33 25.06
CA ALA A 7 -61.82 11.57 24.65
C ALA A 7 -60.47 12.23 24.95
N THR A 8 -59.43 11.42 25.16
CA THR A 8 -58.04 11.78 24.85
C THR A 8 -57.30 10.50 24.42
N ILE A 9 -57.08 10.35 23.11
CA ILE A 9 -56.16 9.36 22.54
C ILE A 9 -54.76 9.94 22.69
N VAL A 10 -53.95 9.35 23.55
CA VAL A 10 -52.52 9.67 23.67
C VAL A 10 -51.80 8.91 22.55
N TYR A 11 -51.38 9.64 21.52
CA TYR A 11 -50.38 9.16 20.56
C TYR A 11 -49.03 9.16 21.27
N CYS A 12 -48.56 8.00 21.73
CA CYS A 12 -47.17 7.83 22.13
C CYS A 12 -46.32 7.86 20.85
N ILE A 13 -45.63 8.98 20.62
CA ILE A 13 -44.54 9.06 19.66
C ILE A 13 -43.40 8.22 20.24
N LEU A 14 -43.28 6.96 19.82
CA LEU A 14 -42.03 6.23 19.92
C LEU A 14 -41.07 6.92 18.94
N SER A 15 -40.35 7.94 19.42
CA SER A 15 -39.11 8.33 18.78
C SER A 15 -38.16 7.16 18.97
N SER A 16 -38.05 6.31 17.96
CA SER A 16 -36.91 5.43 17.82
C SER A 16 -35.67 6.31 17.84
N LEU A 17 -35.00 6.36 18.99
CA LEU A 17 -33.56 6.57 19.04
C LEU A 17 -32.97 5.42 18.22
N VAL A 18 -32.88 5.63 16.91
CA VAL A 18 -31.90 4.95 16.09
C VAL A 18 -30.58 5.37 16.72
N PHE A 19 -30.00 4.51 17.55
CA PHE A 19 -28.57 4.60 17.81
C PHE A 19 -27.96 4.58 16.42
N ALA A 20 -27.42 5.71 15.97
CA ALA A 20 -26.69 5.76 14.73
C ALA A 20 -25.66 4.64 14.81
N GLN A 21 -25.83 3.61 13.98
CA GLN A 21 -24.86 2.54 13.86
C GLN A 21 -23.51 3.24 13.63
N THR A 22 -22.48 2.85 14.38
CA THR A 22 -21.16 3.38 14.11
C THR A 22 -20.85 3.08 12.64
N PRO A 23 -20.34 4.07 11.87
CA PRO A 23 -20.19 3.92 10.42
C PRO A 23 -19.18 2.83 10.03
N TYR A 24 -18.50 2.27 11.01
CA TYR A 24 -17.54 1.18 10.87
C TYR A 24 -18.04 -0.04 11.64
N HIS A 25 -18.00 -1.20 11.01
CA HIS A 25 -18.30 -2.48 11.63
C HIS A 25 -17.27 -3.53 11.17
N TRP A 26 -16.83 -4.38 12.10
CA TRP A 26 -15.92 -5.46 11.80
C TRP A 26 -16.69 -6.74 11.53
N THR A 27 -16.44 -7.35 10.37
CA THR A 27 -17.03 -8.63 9.98
C THR A 27 -15.96 -9.70 9.99
N GLN A 28 -16.22 -10.81 10.68
CA GLN A 28 -15.34 -11.97 10.67
C GLN A 28 -15.41 -12.66 9.31
N LYS A 29 -14.29 -12.69 8.58
CA LYS A 29 -14.22 -13.32 7.25
C LYS A 29 -13.63 -14.73 7.30
N ARG A 30 -12.85 -15.03 8.35
CA ARG A 30 -12.32 -16.37 8.61
C ARG A 30 -12.21 -16.63 10.10
N SER A 31 -12.75 -17.76 10.57
CA SER A 31 -12.48 -18.23 11.93
C SER A 31 -11.10 -18.88 12.03
N GLY A 32 -10.49 -18.78 13.21
CA GLY A 32 -9.16 -19.31 13.46
C GLY A 32 -8.65 -18.91 14.85
N SER A 33 -7.46 -19.39 15.19
CA SER A 33 -6.60 -18.82 16.22
C SER A 33 -5.61 -17.84 15.60
N SER A 34 -5.21 -16.81 16.33
CA SER A 34 -4.21 -15.83 15.89
C SER A 34 -3.17 -15.60 16.98
N LEU A 35 -1.92 -15.42 16.57
CA LEU A 35 -0.79 -15.09 17.42
C LEU A 35 0.19 -14.21 16.64
N GLY A 36 0.75 -13.18 17.26
CA GLY A 36 1.70 -12.29 16.59
C GLY A 36 1.10 -11.52 15.41
N GLY A 37 1.77 -11.59 14.25
CA GLY A 37 1.39 -10.93 13.00
C GLY A 37 1.02 -11.92 11.88
N PRO A 38 -0.10 -12.66 11.99
CA PRO A 38 -0.42 -13.75 11.09
C PRO A 38 -1.06 -13.30 9.76
N ILE A 39 -1.19 -11.99 9.50
CA ILE A 39 -1.74 -11.42 8.27
C ILE A 39 -0.64 -10.72 7.50
N ASP A 40 -0.59 -11.01 6.20
CA ASP A 40 0.16 -10.20 5.24
C ASP A 40 -0.57 -10.16 3.88
N TYR A 41 -0.31 -9.12 3.07
CA TYR A 41 -0.96 -8.90 1.77
C TYR A 41 0.04 -8.45 0.72
N ASN A 42 -0.24 -8.76 -0.54
CA ASN A 42 0.68 -8.40 -1.62
C ASN A 42 0.47 -6.94 -2.03
N ILE A 43 1.50 -6.09 -1.95
CA ILE A 43 1.38 -4.65 -2.25
C ILE A 43 1.19 -4.37 -3.75
N ASN A 44 1.66 -5.28 -4.61
CA ASN A 44 1.51 -5.18 -6.07
C ASN A 44 0.14 -5.71 -6.55
N ASN A 45 -0.53 -6.52 -5.73
CA ASN A 45 -1.87 -7.05 -5.97
C ASN A 45 -2.60 -7.24 -4.63
N THR A 46 -3.23 -6.18 -4.17
CA THR A 46 -3.92 -6.10 -2.88
C THR A 46 -5.18 -6.98 -2.79
N ASN A 47 -5.54 -7.72 -3.85
CA ASN A 47 -6.52 -8.82 -3.78
C ASN A 47 -5.96 -10.07 -3.11
N ILE A 48 -4.63 -10.24 -3.10
CA ILE A 48 -3.96 -11.38 -2.50
C ILE A 48 -3.64 -11.08 -1.05
N VAL A 49 -4.28 -11.82 -0.15
CA VAL A 49 -4.09 -11.72 1.30
C VAL A 49 -3.88 -13.10 1.87
N TYR A 50 -2.91 -13.26 2.76
CA TYR A 50 -2.69 -14.49 3.51
C TYR A 50 -3.02 -14.29 4.97
N TYR A 51 -3.56 -15.34 5.57
CA TYR A 51 -3.87 -15.41 7.00
C TYR A 51 -3.43 -16.77 7.55
N GLY A 52 -2.54 -16.75 8.54
CA GLY A 52 -2.07 -17.92 9.26
C GLY A 52 -2.94 -18.22 10.47
N SER A 53 -3.21 -19.51 10.71
CA SER A 53 -3.98 -19.92 11.89
C SER A 53 -3.71 -21.38 12.24
N ASP A 54 -3.41 -21.65 13.51
CA ASP A 54 -2.93 -22.96 13.98
C ASP A 54 -1.70 -23.44 13.16
N ASN A 55 -1.91 -24.45 12.31
CA ASN A 55 -0.91 -25.00 11.40
C ASN A 55 -1.34 -24.87 9.92
N LYS A 56 -2.21 -23.91 9.60
CA LYS A 56 -2.78 -23.70 8.27
C LYS A 56 -2.46 -22.29 7.77
N ILE A 57 -2.34 -22.20 6.46
CA ILE A 57 -2.32 -20.93 5.74
C ILE A 57 -3.60 -20.83 4.91
N TYR A 58 -4.28 -19.70 5.04
CA TYR A 58 -5.42 -19.32 4.23
C TYR A 58 -5.03 -18.22 3.26
N LYS A 59 -5.57 -18.28 2.04
CA LYS A 59 -5.37 -17.29 0.98
C LYS A 59 -6.72 -16.74 0.55
N SER A 60 -6.80 -15.43 0.41
CA SER A 60 -7.86 -14.70 -0.28
C SER A 60 -7.32 -14.20 -1.62
N THR A 61 -8.19 -14.19 -2.63
CA THR A 61 -7.93 -13.57 -3.95
C THR A 61 -8.93 -12.46 -4.27
N ASP A 62 -9.65 -11.99 -3.24
CA ASP A 62 -10.74 -11.02 -3.31
C ASP A 62 -10.65 -10.00 -2.16
N ARG A 63 -9.42 -9.62 -1.77
CA ARG A 63 -9.14 -8.59 -0.75
C ARG A 63 -9.66 -8.93 0.64
N GLY A 64 -9.55 -10.19 1.04
CA GLY A 64 -9.98 -10.68 2.34
C GLY A 64 -11.50 -10.85 2.49
N GLU A 65 -12.26 -10.90 1.38
CA GLU A 65 -13.70 -11.20 1.45
C GLU A 65 -13.95 -12.70 1.70
N THR A 66 -13.23 -13.57 1.00
CA THR A 66 -13.30 -15.02 1.19
C THR A 66 -11.92 -15.64 1.28
N PHE A 67 -11.82 -16.77 1.99
CA PHE A 67 -10.56 -17.45 2.25
C PHE A 67 -10.66 -18.96 1.98
N ALA A 68 -9.68 -19.49 1.26
CA ALA A 68 -9.46 -20.93 1.08
C ALA A 68 -8.14 -21.33 1.74
N MET A 69 -8.08 -22.54 2.32
CA MET A 69 -6.79 -23.09 2.75
C MET A 69 -5.92 -23.30 1.50
N THR A 70 -4.64 -22.95 1.60
CA THR A 70 -3.66 -23.20 0.55
C THR A 70 -2.59 -24.17 1.03
N GLY A 71 -2.04 -24.95 0.10
CA GLY A 71 -0.92 -25.84 0.36
C GLY A 71 -1.24 -27.01 1.32
N VAL A 72 -0.21 -27.47 2.02
CA VAL A 72 -0.28 -28.51 3.06
C VAL A 72 -0.12 -27.89 4.45
N LEU A 73 -0.49 -28.64 5.50
CA LEU A 73 -0.28 -28.22 6.89
C LEU A 73 1.20 -27.90 7.14
N VAL A 74 1.44 -26.85 7.93
CA VAL A 74 2.80 -26.43 8.28
C VAL A 74 3.40 -27.45 9.26
N PRO A 75 4.54 -28.09 8.93
CA PRO A 75 5.09 -29.15 9.75
C PRO A 75 5.51 -28.69 11.16
N GLY A 76 4.94 -29.32 12.18
CA GLY A 76 5.29 -29.09 13.59
C GLY A 76 4.75 -27.80 14.20
N SER A 77 3.95 -27.03 13.46
CA SER A 77 3.34 -25.78 13.93
C SER A 77 2.20 -26.05 14.90
N SER A 78 2.16 -25.32 16.01
CA SER A 78 0.93 -25.11 16.79
C SER A 78 0.26 -23.79 16.46
N GLU A 79 1.03 -22.76 16.09
CA GLU A 79 0.51 -21.45 15.68
C GLU A 79 1.42 -20.81 14.61
N ILE A 80 0.82 -20.02 13.71
CA ILE A 80 1.56 -19.17 12.78
C ILE A 80 1.78 -17.80 13.44
N LYS A 81 3.03 -17.45 13.76
CA LYS A 81 3.39 -16.20 14.44
C LYS A 81 3.52 -15.01 13.50
N SER A 82 4.03 -15.25 12.30
CA SER A 82 4.25 -14.19 11.31
C SER A 82 4.31 -14.75 9.91
N ILE A 83 3.83 -13.98 8.94
CA ILE A 83 3.93 -14.25 7.50
C ILE A 83 4.57 -13.02 6.86
N ILE A 84 5.52 -13.23 5.93
CA ILE A 84 6.04 -12.17 5.05
C ILE A 84 6.00 -12.65 3.61
N LEU A 85 5.28 -11.94 2.75
CA LEU A 85 5.13 -12.22 1.33
C LEU A 85 6.28 -11.67 0.50
N ASN A 86 6.61 -12.38 -0.58
CA ASN A 86 7.41 -11.80 -1.65
C ASN A 86 6.48 -11.12 -2.65
N ASP A 87 6.44 -9.79 -2.63
CA ASP A 87 5.52 -9.04 -3.48
C ASP A 87 5.76 -9.21 -4.99
N ALA A 88 6.99 -9.54 -5.38
CA ALA A 88 7.42 -9.68 -6.76
C ALA A 88 7.22 -11.10 -7.32
N VAL A 89 7.15 -12.12 -6.45
CA VAL A 89 7.08 -13.53 -6.85
C VAL A 89 5.85 -14.19 -6.20
N PRO A 90 4.70 -14.23 -6.92
CA PRO A 90 3.47 -14.82 -6.40
C PRO A 90 3.67 -16.24 -5.84
N GLY A 91 3.04 -16.53 -4.71
CA GLY A 91 3.13 -17.82 -4.03
C GLY A 91 4.43 -18.06 -3.26
N THR A 92 5.36 -17.10 -3.25
CA THR A 92 6.58 -17.14 -2.43
C THR A 92 6.40 -16.33 -1.15
N PHE A 93 6.65 -16.95 -0.01
CA PHE A 93 6.58 -16.30 1.30
C PHE A 93 7.36 -17.09 2.35
N ILE A 94 7.63 -16.44 3.47
CA ILE A 94 8.22 -17.05 4.66
C ILE A 94 7.25 -16.96 5.83
N ILE A 95 7.34 -17.92 6.74
CA ILE A 95 6.53 -17.96 7.96
C ILE A 95 7.41 -18.26 9.16
N ALA A 96 7.13 -17.60 10.28
CA ALA A 96 7.61 -18.00 11.59
C ALA A 96 6.48 -18.75 12.31
N ILE A 97 6.82 -19.85 12.97
CA ILE A 97 5.86 -20.70 13.67
C ILE A 97 6.22 -20.90 15.14
N GLU A 98 5.20 -21.02 15.97
CA GLU A 98 5.31 -21.59 17.31
C GLU A 98 5.54 -23.10 17.18
N SER A 99 6.65 -23.61 17.72
CA SER A 99 6.86 -25.06 17.85
C SER A 99 7.84 -25.44 18.97
N SER A 100 7.84 -26.71 19.35
CA SER A 100 8.70 -27.26 20.40
C SER A 100 9.71 -28.27 19.83
N PRO A 101 10.98 -28.31 20.30
CA PRO A 101 11.56 -27.47 21.37
C PRO A 101 11.95 -26.05 20.92
N ASN A 102 12.07 -25.81 19.61
CA ASN A 102 12.40 -24.52 19.02
C ASN A 102 11.29 -24.07 18.09
N ASP A 103 11.05 -22.76 18.03
CA ASP A 103 10.34 -22.11 16.95
C ASP A 103 11.13 -22.24 15.65
N LYS A 104 10.41 -22.22 14.53
CA LYS A 104 10.99 -22.46 13.21
C LYS A 104 10.60 -21.39 12.23
N ILE A 105 11.47 -21.17 11.25
CA ILE A 105 11.13 -20.41 10.04
C ILE A 105 11.11 -21.36 8.86
N TYR A 106 10.01 -21.33 8.12
CA TYR A 106 9.88 -22.03 6.84
C TYR A 106 9.74 -21.05 5.69
N LYS A 107 10.23 -21.46 4.52
CA LYS A 107 10.00 -20.79 3.24
C LYS A 107 9.18 -21.69 2.32
N THR A 108 8.32 -21.08 1.52
CA THR A 108 7.65 -21.72 0.37
C THR A 108 7.81 -20.85 -0.87
N THR A 109 7.72 -21.48 -2.04
CA THR A 109 7.70 -20.80 -3.36
C THR A 109 6.48 -21.21 -4.19
N ASN A 110 5.53 -21.92 -3.59
CA ASN A 110 4.40 -22.53 -4.28
C ASN A 110 3.14 -22.57 -3.40
N ASP A 111 2.84 -21.46 -2.74
CA ASP A 111 1.59 -21.29 -2.01
C ASP A 111 1.43 -22.28 -0.84
N GLY A 112 2.54 -22.67 -0.22
CA GLY A 112 2.56 -23.63 0.90
C GLY A 112 2.39 -25.09 0.49
N SER A 113 2.45 -25.41 -0.81
CA SER A 113 2.37 -26.81 -1.28
C SER A 113 3.59 -27.62 -0.85
N ASN A 114 4.74 -26.96 -0.65
CA ASN A 114 5.89 -27.48 0.07
C ASN A 114 6.47 -26.42 1.03
N TRP A 115 7.22 -26.91 2.02
CA TRP A 115 7.88 -26.11 3.03
C TRP A 115 9.35 -26.49 3.13
N ILE A 116 10.23 -25.50 3.09
CA ILE A 116 11.67 -25.64 3.29
C ILE A 116 11.99 -25.06 4.66
N LEU A 117 12.51 -25.88 5.57
CA LEU A 117 12.98 -25.41 6.88
C LEU A 117 14.26 -24.59 6.69
N THR A 118 14.24 -23.33 7.12
CA THR A 118 15.37 -22.41 6.93
C THR A 118 16.00 -21.96 8.24
N LEU A 119 15.30 -22.11 9.38
CA LEU A 119 15.83 -21.77 10.69
C LEU A 119 15.17 -22.62 11.79
N ASP A 120 15.98 -23.16 12.71
CA ASP A 120 15.57 -24.02 13.85
C ASP A 120 16.61 -23.86 14.98
N GLU A 121 16.60 -22.71 15.67
CA GLU A 121 17.68 -22.32 16.60
C GLU A 121 17.23 -21.94 18.02
N GLY A 122 15.94 -21.72 18.28
CA GLY A 122 15.48 -21.31 19.61
C GLY A 122 14.04 -20.82 19.62
N GLN A 123 13.69 -20.06 20.66
CA GLN A 123 12.35 -19.53 20.89
C GLN A 123 12.26 -18.05 20.48
N MET A 124 11.15 -17.67 19.88
CA MET A 124 10.77 -16.28 19.60
C MET A 124 9.82 -15.78 20.70
N SER A 125 9.55 -14.47 20.76
CA SER A 125 8.49 -13.96 21.66
C SER A 125 7.18 -14.67 21.34
N TYR A 126 6.46 -15.13 22.37
CA TYR A 126 5.24 -15.90 22.20
C TYR A 126 4.16 -15.07 21.49
N PHE A 127 4.02 -13.81 21.91
CA PHE A 127 2.98 -12.89 21.42
C PHE A 127 3.47 -11.87 20.38
N GLY A 128 4.78 -11.85 20.09
CA GLY A 128 5.41 -10.88 19.22
C GLY A 128 5.26 -11.15 17.72
N ILE A 129 5.74 -10.20 16.92
CA ILE A 129 5.92 -10.25 15.48
C ILE A 129 7.42 -10.43 15.22
N PRO A 130 7.92 -11.67 15.10
CA PRO A 130 9.36 -11.95 15.20
C PRO A 130 10.15 -11.68 13.91
N MET A 131 9.51 -11.26 12.82
CA MET A 131 10.15 -11.05 11.52
C MET A 131 9.68 -9.73 10.93
N THR A 132 10.59 -9.02 10.26
CA THR A 132 10.28 -7.83 9.47
C THR A 132 11.10 -7.78 8.18
N GLN A 133 10.53 -7.21 7.13
CA GLN A 133 11.21 -7.00 5.84
C GLN A 133 11.79 -5.59 5.80
N ASP A 134 12.98 -5.43 5.19
CA ASP A 134 13.48 -4.09 4.85
C ASP A 134 12.64 -3.53 3.69
N PRO A 135 11.86 -2.46 3.88
CA PRO A 135 10.97 -1.93 2.84
C PRO A 135 11.74 -1.35 1.64
N SER A 136 13.04 -1.05 1.80
CA SER A 136 13.91 -0.59 0.70
C SER A 136 14.69 -1.71 0.04
N ASN A 137 14.79 -2.88 0.67
CA ASN A 137 15.47 -4.05 0.14
C ASN A 137 14.62 -5.30 0.37
N PRO A 138 13.62 -5.60 -0.48
CA PRO A 138 12.64 -6.65 -0.21
C PRO A 138 13.20 -8.07 0.00
N ASN A 139 14.43 -8.38 -0.44
CA ASN A 139 15.08 -9.67 -0.14
C ASN A 139 15.74 -9.73 1.25
N THR A 140 15.86 -8.60 1.93
CA THR A 140 16.44 -8.49 3.27
C THR A 140 15.34 -8.65 4.32
N ILE A 141 15.48 -9.66 5.16
CA ILE A 141 14.56 -9.95 6.27
C ILE A 141 15.36 -9.99 7.56
N PHE A 142 14.84 -9.36 8.61
CA PHE A 142 15.37 -9.43 9.95
C PHE A 142 14.48 -10.31 10.83
N THR A 143 15.09 -11.03 11.76
CA THR A 143 14.37 -11.78 12.79
C THR A 143 15.17 -11.78 14.09
N MET A 144 14.52 -12.12 15.19
CA MET A 144 15.19 -12.28 16.47
C MET A 144 14.75 -13.57 17.17
N ILE A 145 15.74 -14.38 17.58
CA ILE A 145 15.55 -15.66 18.25
C ILE A 145 16.41 -15.69 19.50
N GLY A 146 15.76 -15.79 20.67
CA GLY A 146 16.43 -15.49 21.94
C GLY A 146 17.09 -14.11 21.89
N THR A 147 18.40 -14.07 22.10
CA THR A 147 19.19 -12.83 22.05
C THR A 147 19.89 -12.59 20.71
N ASN A 148 19.69 -13.48 19.73
CA ASN A 148 20.35 -13.41 18.43
C ASN A 148 19.52 -12.60 17.45
N PHE A 149 20.03 -11.42 17.07
CA PHE A 149 19.51 -10.65 15.95
C PHE A 149 20.09 -11.22 14.65
N LYS A 150 19.23 -11.64 13.73
CA LYS A 150 19.60 -12.33 12.49
C LYS A 150 19.08 -11.59 11.27
N LYS A 151 19.80 -11.78 10.16
CA LYS A 151 19.48 -11.23 8.86
C LYS A 151 19.55 -12.32 7.80
N SER A 152 18.58 -12.31 6.90
CA SER A 152 18.63 -12.94 5.59
C SER A 152 18.80 -11.86 4.52
N THR A 153 19.51 -12.14 3.43
CA THR A 153 19.55 -11.28 2.22
C THR A 153 19.02 -11.98 0.97
N ASP A 154 18.42 -13.16 1.12
CA ASP A 154 17.90 -14.01 0.03
C ASP A 154 16.44 -14.44 0.29
N PHE A 155 15.67 -13.53 0.90
CA PHE A 155 14.27 -13.71 1.26
C PHE A 155 14.02 -14.96 2.12
N GLY A 156 14.74 -15.04 3.24
CA GLY A 156 14.64 -16.05 4.28
C GLY A 156 15.19 -17.44 3.93
N SER A 157 15.96 -17.59 2.84
CA SER A 157 16.52 -18.90 2.48
C SER A 157 17.71 -19.26 3.36
N THR A 158 18.55 -18.28 3.69
CA THR A 158 19.69 -18.42 4.61
C THR A 158 19.74 -17.29 5.62
N TRP A 159 20.28 -17.57 6.81
CA TRP A 159 20.28 -16.64 7.94
C TRP A 159 21.68 -16.47 8.51
N THR A 160 22.07 -15.23 8.77
CA THR A 160 23.33 -14.87 9.44
C THR A 160 23.04 -14.11 10.73
N THR A 161 23.69 -14.49 11.83
CA THR A 161 23.63 -13.72 13.08
C THR A 161 24.45 -12.44 12.94
N ILE A 162 23.82 -11.30 13.20
CA ILE A 162 24.43 -9.97 13.17
C ILE A 162 24.99 -9.61 14.54
N SER A 163 24.21 -9.85 15.59
CA SER A 163 24.61 -9.65 16.98
C SER A 163 23.93 -10.67 17.88
N SER A 164 24.58 -11.01 18.99
CA SER A 164 24.05 -11.89 20.04
C SER A 164 23.93 -11.19 21.40
N ASP A 165 24.22 -9.88 21.41
CA ASP A 165 24.31 -9.04 22.60
C ASP A 165 23.31 -7.89 22.49
N PHE A 166 22.02 -8.24 22.55
CA PHE A 166 20.92 -7.28 22.67
C PHE A 166 20.77 -6.73 24.10
N GLY A 167 21.65 -7.13 25.04
CA GLY A 167 21.63 -6.68 26.44
C GLY A 167 20.50 -7.26 27.30
N LEU A 168 19.60 -8.08 26.75
CA LEU A 168 18.47 -8.70 27.45
C LEU A 168 18.44 -10.22 27.26
N GLY A 169 17.75 -10.92 28.16
CA GLY A 169 17.74 -12.40 28.23
C GLY A 169 16.67 -13.11 27.39
N ALA A 170 15.87 -12.39 26.59
CA ALA A 170 14.76 -12.94 25.82
C ALA A 170 14.59 -12.24 24.46
N ALA A 171 13.81 -12.85 23.57
CA ALA A 171 13.46 -12.27 22.28
C ALA A 171 12.44 -11.12 22.46
N PRO A 172 12.62 -10.00 21.73
CA PRO A 172 11.71 -8.87 21.78
C PRO A 172 10.38 -9.17 21.08
N CYS A 173 9.43 -8.26 21.24
CA CYS A 173 8.08 -8.41 20.69
C CYS A 173 7.97 -7.94 19.25
N ASP A 174 8.73 -6.94 18.81
CA ASP A 174 8.60 -6.42 17.44
C ASP A 174 9.89 -5.80 16.91
N ILE A 175 10.03 -5.74 15.58
CA ILE A 175 11.19 -5.22 14.85
C ILE A 175 10.68 -4.37 13.69
N GLU A 176 11.16 -3.14 13.58
CA GLU A 176 10.77 -2.23 12.48
C GLU A 176 11.95 -1.51 11.87
N VAL A 177 11.96 -1.36 10.54
CA VAL A 177 13.05 -0.75 9.78
C VAL A 177 12.57 0.51 9.07
N PHE A 178 13.24 1.64 9.29
CA PHE A 178 12.91 2.87 8.57
C PHE A 178 13.35 2.79 7.09
N PRO A 179 12.46 3.08 6.13
CA PRO A 179 12.80 3.03 4.70
C PRO A 179 13.98 3.94 4.33
N GLY A 180 14.87 3.42 3.49
CA GLY A 180 16.02 4.12 2.97
C GLY A 180 17.14 4.35 3.99
N THR A 181 17.07 3.71 5.17
CA THR A 181 18.02 3.92 6.25
C THR A 181 18.62 2.61 6.77
N ASN A 182 19.55 2.73 7.71
CA ASN A 182 20.09 1.63 8.50
C ASN A 182 19.52 1.60 9.94
N ILE A 183 18.43 2.34 10.18
CA ILE A 183 17.83 2.50 11.49
C ILE A 183 16.80 1.40 11.71
N ILE A 184 16.97 0.68 12.82
CA ILE A 184 16.06 -0.39 13.24
C ILE A 184 15.57 -0.07 14.66
N LEU A 185 14.26 -0.21 14.87
CA LEU A 185 13.62 -0.13 16.18
C LEU A 185 13.23 -1.52 16.65
N ILE A 186 13.35 -1.75 17.95
CA ILE A 186 12.87 -2.97 18.61
C ILE A 186 12.00 -2.60 19.81
N GLY A 187 10.82 -3.23 19.89
CA GLY A 187 9.94 -3.18 21.05
C GLY A 187 10.15 -4.40 21.94
N ASP A 188 10.53 -4.19 23.20
CA ASP A 188 10.86 -5.26 24.14
C ASP A 188 9.79 -5.48 25.22
N ASN A 189 9.77 -6.69 25.78
CA ASN A 189 8.92 -7.04 26.92
C ASN A 189 9.53 -6.63 28.26
N GLY A 190 9.04 -5.51 28.81
CA GLY A 190 9.34 -5.10 30.19
C GLY A 190 10.56 -4.18 30.33
N THR A 191 11.19 -3.80 29.21
CA THR A 191 12.29 -2.81 29.24
C THR A 191 12.10 -1.63 28.29
N GLY A 192 11.31 -1.73 27.22
CA GLY A 192 10.90 -0.58 26.40
C GLY A 192 11.40 -0.64 24.95
N ILE A 193 11.90 0.48 24.43
CA ILE A 193 12.24 0.63 23.00
C ILE A 193 13.74 0.80 22.82
N PHE A 194 14.32 -0.01 21.95
CA PHE A 194 15.71 0.05 21.53
C PHE A 194 15.82 0.52 20.09
N LYS A 195 16.95 1.18 19.80
CA LYS A 195 17.29 1.67 18.47
C LYS A 195 18.69 1.23 18.10
N SER A 196 18.85 0.77 16.87
CA SER A 196 20.14 0.63 16.20
C SER A 196 20.24 1.64 15.06
N THR A 197 21.47 2.10 14.79
CA THR A 197 21.82 2.95 13.64
C THR A 197 22.92 2.32 12.79
N ASP A 198 23.09 0.99 12.89
CA ASP A 198 24.15 0.23 12.25
C ASP A 198 23.67 -1.18 11.83
N TYR A 199 22.40 -1.28 11.39
CA TYR A 199 21.77 -2.55 10.97
C TYR A 199 21.73 -3.63 12.06
N GLY A 200 21.59 -3.24 13.32
CA GLY A 200 21.43 -4.15 14.46
C GLY A 200 22.75 -4.72 15.00
N LEU A 201 23.89 -4.12 14.67
CA LEU A 201 25.18 -4.49 15.27
C LEU A 201 25.25 -4.02 16.73
N THR A 202 24.78 -2.81 17.01
CA THR A 202 24.69 -2.24 18.35
C THR A 202 23.30 -1.64 18.62
N TRP A 203 22.92 -1.62 19.90
CA TRP A 203 21.60 -1.19 20.35
C TRP A 203 21.70 -0.19 21.49
N VAL A 204 20.86 0.84 21.44
CA VAL A 204 20.73 1.85 22.50
C VAL A 204 19.27 1.92 22.92
N GLN A 205 19.01 1.79 24.23
CA GLN A 205 17.68 2.00 24.77
C GLN A 205 17.29 3.48 24.67
N LYS A 206 16.19 3.77 23.99
CA LYS A 206 15.67 5.14 23.76
C LYS A 206 14.44 5.45 24.59
N TYR A 207 13.74 4.42 25.04
CA TYR A 207 12.60 4.56 25.94
C TYR A 207 12.60 3.43 26.96
N PHE A 208 12.46 3.79 28.24
CA PHE A 208 12.33 2.82 29.32
C PHE A 208 10.88 2.72 29.79
N THR A 209 10.40 1.50 29.97
CA THR A 209 9.16 1.22 30.69
C THR A 209 9.20 -0.18 31.30
N SER A 210 8.45 -0.39 32.38
CA SER A 210 8.20 -1.73 32.94
C SER A 210 7.07 -2.48 32.23
N GLY A 211 6.40 -1.83 31.26
CA GLY A 211 5.43 -2.48 30.38
C GLY A 211 6.09 -3.13 29.17
N GLU A 212 5.30 -3.91 28.46
CA GLU A 212 5.66 -4.46 27.16
C GLU A 212 5.43 -3.42 26.07
N ILE A 213 6.24 -3.48 25.00
CA ILE A 213 6.01 -2.77 23.73
C ILE A 213 5.62 -3.80 22.67
N PRO A 214 4.33 -4.13 22.51
CA PRO A 214 3.92 -5.24 21.67
C PRO A 214 4.12 -4.99 20.18
N THR A 215 3.88 -3.76 19.70
CA THR A 215 4.08 -3.39 18.29
C THR A 215 4.62 -1.98 18.11
N ILE A 216 5.38 -1.80 17.05
CA ILE A 216 5.89 -0.54 16.52
C ILE A 216 5.44 -0.45 15.07
N SER A 217 5.24 0.75 14.55
CA SER A 217 5.03 0.97 13.12
C SER A 217 5.71 2.29 12.71
N VAL A 218 6.39 2.28 11.57
CA VAL A 218 7.13 3.44 11.04
C VAL A 218 6.46 3.98 9.78
N ASP A 219 6.48 5.29 9.61
CA ASP A 219 5.83 5.95 8.46
C ASP A 219 6.76 5.96 7.23
N TYR A 220 6.32 5.35 6.14
CA TYR A 220 7.09 5.29 4.90
C TYR A 220 6.96 6.55 4.04
N THR A 221 5.90 7.32 4.26
CA THR A 221 5.62 8.57 3.54
C THR A 221 6.25 9.78 4.21
N ASN A 222 6.54 9.68 5.52
CA ASN A 222 7.24 10.68 6.29
C ASN A 222 8.32 10.04 7.19
N PRO A 223 9.50 9.70 6.60
CA PRO A 223 10.59 9.07 7.32
C PRO A 223 11.00 9.88 8.56
N GLY A 224 10.95 9.23 9.72
CA GLY A 224 11.21 9.83 11.03
C GLY A 224 10.03 9.76 12.00
N ILE A 225 8.80 9.57 11.49
CA ILE A 225 7.63 9.29 12.32
C ILE A 225 7.55 7.80 12.64
N ALA A 226 7.33 7.49 13.92
CA ALA A 226 7.01 6.14 14.37
C ALA A 226 5.99 6.18 15.50
N TRP A 227 5.20 5.11 15.60
CA TRP A 227 4.24 4.89 16.66
C TRP A 227 4.54 3.56 17.33
N ALA A 228 4.30 3.47 18.64
CA ALA A 228 4.50 2.24 19.41
C ALA A 228 3.39 2.07 20.44
N THR A 229 2.90 0.84 20.60
CA THR A 229 1.93 0.51 21.63
C THR A 229 2.62 0.13 22.94
N LYS A 230 1.92 0.28 24.06
CA LYS A 230 2.41 -0.12 25.38
C LYS A 230 1.34 -0.88 26.16
N TRP A 231 1.69 -2.09 26.59
CA TRP A 231 0.85 -2.96 27.42
C TRP A 231 1.45 -3.07 28.84
N GLY A 232 0.64 -2.85 29.88
CA GLY A 232 1.17 -2.72 31.25
C GLY A 232 1.98 -1.43 31.48
N GLY A 233 2.67 -1.29 32.62
CA GLY A 233 3.53 -0.12 32.91
C GLY A 233 2.82 1.25 32.77
N GLY A 234 1.52 1.29 33.06
CA GLY A 234 0.66 2.48 32.88
C GLY A 234 0.01 2.63 31.49
N GLY A 235 0.24 1.70 30.55
CA GLY A 235 -0.41 1.64 29.23
C GLY A 235 -0.18 2.85 28.31
N GLY A 236 -0.59 2.71 27.05
CA GLY A 236 -0.85 3.81 26.13
C GLY A 236 -0.16 3.71 24.78
N LEU A 237 -0.25 4.80 24.02
CA LEU A 237 0.27 4.93 22.67
C LEU A 237 1.40 5.96 22.67
N LEU A 238 2.55 5.60 22.12
CA LEU A 238 3.74 6.43 22.03
C LEU A 238 3.92 6.92 20.59
N LYS A 239 4.43 8.14 20.42
CA LYS A 239 4.80 8.72 19.11
C LYS A 239 6.22 9.28 19.16
N SER A 240 6.99 9.00 18.13
CA SER A 240 8.26 9.64 17.81
C SER A 240 8.13 10.40 16.48
N THR A 241 8.89 11.48 16.34
CA THR A 241 9.00 12.27 15.10
C THR A 241 10.47 12.52 14.72
N ASP A 242 11.39 11.75 15.31
CA ASP A 242 12.84 11.93 15.22
C ASP A 242 13.56 10.57 15.07
N TYR A 243 12.98 9.66 14.29
CA TYR A 243 13.52 8.32 14.03
C TYR A 243 13.69 7.49 15.31
N GLY A 244 12.75 7.60 16.25
CA GLY A 244 12.75 6.86 17.51
C GLY A 244 13.80 7.33 18.52
N GLU A 245 14.39 8.53 18.36
CA GLU A 245 15.30 9.10 19.36
C GLU A 245 14.54 9.49 20.63
N THR A 246 13.36 10.10 20.49
CA THR A 246 12.49 10.45 21.61
C THR A 246 11.06 9.97 21.38
N TRP A 247 10.37 9.66 22.49
CA TRP A 247 9.02 9.09 22.48
C TRP A 247 8.10 9.87 23.42
N SER A 248 6.94 10.26 22.91
CA SER A 248 5.92 11.01 23.64
C SER A 248 4.65 10.19 23.83
N LEU A 249 4.18 10.09 25.08
CA LEU A 249 2.90 9.44 25.39
C LEU A 249 1.74 10.30 24.91
N GLN A 250 0.85 9.71 24.12
CA GLN A 250 -0.34 10.37 23.64
C GLN A 250 -1.41 10.39 24.72
N SER A 251 -1.78 11.59 25.16
CA SER A 251 -2.63 11.82 26.34
C SER A 251 -3.96 11.06 26.26
N GLY A 252 -4.58 11.00 25.08
CA GLY A 252 -5.84 10.29 24.83
C GLY A 252 -5.80 8.77 25.03
N PHE A 253 -4.61 8.17 25.12
CA PHE A 253 -4.42 6.73 25.30
C PHE A 253 -3.77 6.35 26.63
N THR A 254 -3.54 7.31 27.53
CA THR A 254 -2.94 7.05 28.85
C THR A 254 -3.76 6.02 29.63
N GLY A 255 -3.11 4.98 30.17
CA GLY A 255 -3.80 3.93 30.94
C GLY A 255 -4.45 2.83 30.10
N ILE A 256 -4.46 2.93 28.77
CA ILE A 256 -5.04 1.91 27.90
C ILE A 256 -3.98 0.85 27.57
N PHE A 257 -4.32 -0.43 27.71
CA PHE A 257 -3.42 -1.54 27.36
C PHE A 257 -3.41 -1.78 25.84
N MET A 258 -2.67 -0.91 25.15
CA MET A 258 -2.53 -0.92 23.69
C MET A 258 -1.73 -2.15 23.24
N TRP A 259 -2.05 -2.66 22.05
CA TRP A 259 -1.44 -3.88 21.51
C TRP A 259 -0.95 -3.71 20.08
N GLY A 260 -1.83 -3.50 19.10
CA GLY A 260 -1.44 -3.30 17.70
C GLY A 260 -1.43 -1.82 17.30
N VAL A 261 -0.47 -1.46 16.45
CA VAL A 261 -0.44 -0.23 15.66
C VAL A 261 -0.01 -0.54 14.24
N HIS A 262 -0.63 0.11 13.26
CA HIS A 262 -0.19 0.03 11.86
C HIS A 262 -0.49 1.33 11.13
N ILE A 263 0.54 1.89 10.50
CA ILE A 263 0.46 3.05 9.61
C ILE A 263 0.32 2.53 8.18
N GLN A 264 -0.58 3.11 7.38
CA GLN A 264 -0.71 2.70 5.99
C GLN A 264 0.56 3.05 5.20
N PRO A 265 1.20 2.09 4.50
CA PRO A 265 2.48 2.31 3.81
C PRO A 265 2.49 3.43 2.75
N THR A 266 1.34 3.71 2.13
CA THR A 266 1.21 4.72 1.07
C THR A 266 0.54 6.02 1.54
N ASP A 267 0.06 6.08 2.79
CA ASP A 267 -0.58 7.27 3.36
C ASP A 267 -0.39 7.30 4.89
N GLY A 268 0.63 8.01 5.36
CA GLY A 268 0.92 8.16 6.79
C GLY A 268 -0.19 8.81 7.62
N ASN A 269 -1.23 9.36 6.99
CA ASN A 269 -2.39 9.89 7.71
C ASN A 269 -3.30 8.79 8.26
N ILE A 270 -3.29 7.61 7.65
CA ILE A 270 -4.17 6.51 8.02
C ILE A 270 -3.44 5.60 8.99
N ILE A 271 -3.92 5.61 10.24
CA ILE A 271 -3.31 4.86 11.33
C ILE A 271 -4.39 4.07 12.03
N LEU A 272 -4.14 2.78 12.24
CA LEU A 272 -4.97 1.91 13.06
C LEU A 272 -4.24 1.61 14.36
N VAL A 273 -4.98 1.63 15.46
CA VAL A 273 -4.50 1.17 16.75
C VAL A 273 -5.56 0.34 17.45
N ASN A 274 -5.16 -0.67 18.20
CA ASN A 274 -6.07 -1.45 19.04
C ASN A 274 -5.49 -1.71 20.43
N SER A 275 -6.38 -1.95 21.39
CA SER A 275 -6.05 -2.49 22.70
C SER A 275 -6.21 -4.01 22.71
N TYR A 276 -5.63 -4.65 23.72
CA TYR A 276 -5.73 -6.10 23.86
C TYR A 276 -7.14 -6.55 24.28
N SER A 277 -7.86 -5.79 25.12
CA SER A 277 -9.18 -6.22 25.63
C SER A 277 -10.05 -5.13 26.28
N THR A 278 -9.81 -3.83 26.06
CA THR A 278 -10.59 -2.74 26.68
C THR A 278 -11.52 -2.07 25.68
N ALA A 279 -12.81 -1.87 25.96
CA ALA A 279 -13.69 -1.11 25.05
C ALA A 279 -13.40 0.41 25.12
N PRO A 280 -13.43 1.18 24.00
CA PRO A 280 -13.87 0.78 22.65
C PRO A 280 -12.86 -0.09 21.87
N GLY A 281 -11.60 -0.15 22.29
CA GLY A 281 -10.67 -1.23 21.93
C GLY A 281 -9.97 -1.12 20.59
N SER A 282 -10.42 -0.23 19.72
CA SER A 282 -9.72 0.09 18.47
C SER A 282 -10.12 1.45 17.94
N TRP A 283 -9.18 2.10 17.28
CA TRP A 283 -9.31 3.45 16.76
C TRP A 283 -8.64 3.58 15.40
N ARG A 284 -9.18 4.47 14.58
CA ARG A 284 -8.67 4.85 13.26
C ARG A 284 -8.46 6.35 13.19
N SER A 285 -7.30 6.77 12.74
CA SER A 285 -7.03 8.15 12.31
C SER A 285 -6.97 8.23 10.79
N ILE A 286 -7.34 9.40 10.24
CA ILE A 286 -7.19 9.77 8.82
C ILE A 286 -6.44 11.10 8.66
N ASP A 287 -5.77 11.55 9.72
CA ASP A 287 -5.11 12.85 9.81
C ASP A 287 -3.78 12.78 10.57
N GLY A 288 -3.11 11.62 10.53
CA GLY A 288 -1.76 11.45 11.11
C GLY A 288 -1.76 11.43 12.64
N GLY A 289 -2.87 11.00 13.23
CA GLY A 289 -3.07 10.87 14.67
C GLY A 289 -3.48 12.17 15.37
N VAL A 290 -3.92 13.20 14.63
CA VAL A 290 -4.48 14.44 15.21
C VAL A 290 -5.84 14.16 15.85
N SER A 291 -6.67 13.35 15.18
CA SER A 291 -7.95 12.87 15.71
C SER A 291 -8.13 11.37 15.47
N TRP A 292 -8.99 10.76 16.29
CA TRP A 292 -9.20 9.31 16.33
C TRP A 292 -10.69 8.98 16.37
N THR A 293 -11.13 8.14 15.44
CA THR A 293 -12.49 7.60 15.41
C THR A 293 -12.49 6.19 16.00
N PRO A 294 -13.30 5.90 17.04
CA PRO A 294 -13.47 4.55 17.55
C PRO A 294 -14.04 3.61 16.48
N ILE A 295 -13.43 2.43 16.33
CA ILE A 295 -13.80 1.40 15.35
C ILE A 295 -13.79 0.03 16.03
N SER A 296 -14.55 -0.14 17.11
CA SER A 296 -14.47 -1.26 18.04
C SER A 296 -14.48 -2.64 17.38
N ILE A 297 -13.40 -3.40 17.56
CA ILE A 297 -13.28 -4.79 17.10
C ILE A 297 -13.81 -5.74 18.19
N PRO A 298 -14.60 -6.76 17.85
CA PRO A 298 -14.98 -7.79 18.81
C PRO A 298 -13.77 -8.69 19.13
N SER A 299 -13.59 -9.02 20.41
CA SER A 299 -12.54 -9.90 20.97
C SER A 299 -11.14 -9.27 21.13
N SER A 300 -10.18 -10.07 21.60
CA SER A 300 -8.83 -9.61 21.90
C SER A 300 -7.98 -9.55 20.64
N GLY A 301 -7.34 -8.40 20.41
CA GLY A 301 -6.63 -8.13 19.17
C GLY A 301 -5.13 -8.36 19.26
N TYR A 302 -4.59 -8.96 18.19
CA TYR A 302 -3.16 -9.28 18.04
C TYR A 302 -2.50 -8.40 16.98
N GLN A 303 -3.16 -8.21 15.84
CA GLN A 303 -2.64 -7.43 14.72
C GLN A 303 -3.77 -6.59 14.11
N VAL A 304 -3.43 -5.37 13.67
CA VAL A 304 -4.25 -4.56 12.76
C VAL A 304 -3.41 -4.24 11.53
N VAL A 305 -4.03 -4.22 10.36
CA VAL A 305 -3.36 -3.97 9.08
C VAL A 305 -4.20 -3.01 8.25
N SER A 306 -3.58 -1.96 7.71
CA SER A 306 -4.21 -1.04 6.76
C SER A 306 -3.60 -1.26 5.39
N VAL A 307 -4.40 -1.74 4.44
CA VAL A 307 -3.99 -1.96 3.04
C VAL A 307 -4.08 -0.65 2.27
N ASP A 308 -5.22 0.02 2.40
CA ASP A 308 -5.51 1.32 1.80
C ASP A 308 -6.61 2.05 2.59
N SER A 309 -7.12 3.16 2.06
CA SER A 309 -8.14 3.96 2.75
C SER A 309 -9.48 3.25 2.96
N THR A 310 -9.74 2.19 2.19
CA THR A 310 -11.01 1.44 2.17
C THR A 310 -10.89 0.00 2.67
N THR A 311 -9.68 -0.50 2.83
CA THR A 311 -9.42 -1.90 3.14
C THR A 311 -8.52 -2.00 4.36
N GLN A 312 -9.08 -2.49 5.47
CA GLN A 312 -8.35 -2.74 6.71
C GLN A 312 -8.73 -4.09 7.32
N TYR A 313 -7.75 -4.73 7.96
CA TYR A 313 -7.86 -6.06 8.54
C TYR A 313 -7.48 -6.05 10.01
N ALA A 314 -7.94 -7.07 10.72
CA ALA A 314 -7.47 -7.36 12.06
C ALA A 314 -7.39 -8.87 12.30
N ALA A 315 -6.31 -9.30 12.96
CA ALA A 315 -6.19 -10.64 13.52
C ALA A 315 -6.60 -10.60 14.98
N GLN A 316 -7.60 -11.38 15.33
CA GLN A 316 -8.12 -11.51 16.69
C GLN A 316 -8.03 -12.96 17.15
N SER A 317 -8.22 -13.22 18.45
CA SER A 317 -8.14 -14.58 19.02
C SER A 317 -9.11 -15.57 18.35
N SER A 318 -10.21 -15.08 17.79
CA SER A 318 -11.22 -15.87 17.10
C SER A 318 -11.05 -15.94 15.58
N GLY A 319 -10.16 -15.14 14.98
CA GLY A 319 -9.85 -15.23 13.55
C GLY A 319 -9.53 -13.91 12.87
N PHE A 320 -9.70 -13.89 11.54
CA PHE A 320 -9.52 -12.74 10.67
C PHE A 320 -10.80 -11.93 10.53
N TYR A 321 -10.66 -10.61 10.67
CA TYR A 321 -11.74 -9.64 10.52
C TYR A 321 -11.37 -8.60 9.46
N LYS A 322 -12.39 -8.14 8.73
CA LYS A 322 -12.30 -7.03 7.80
C LYS A 322 -13.21 -5.89 8.25
N LEU A 323 -12.72 -4.66 8.17
CA LEU A 323 -13.50 -3.47 8.48
C LEU A 323 -14.38 -3.11 7.30
N GLU A 324 -15.66 -2.89 7.58
CA GLU A 324 -16.68 -2.51 6.61
C GLU A 324 -17.26 -1.15 7.01
N SER A 325 -17.45 -0.29 6.02
CA SER A 325 -18.05 1.03 6.21
C SER A 325 -18.77 1.46 4.95
N GLU A 326 -19.93 2.10 5.11
CA GLU A 326 -20.61 2.78 4.01
C GLU A 326 -19.80 3.96 3.45
N TYR A 327 -18.77 4.42 4.17
CA TYR A 327 -17.87 5.48 3.71
C TYR A 327 -16.67 4.95 2.93
N PHE A 328 -16.43 3.64 2.92
CA PHE A 328 -15.41 3.01 2.08
C PHE A 328 -15.89 2.89 0.64
N ASN A 329 -15.88 4.03 -0.06
CA ASN A 329 -16.21 4.11 -1.47
C ASN A 329 -14.96 4.43 -2.27
N ALA A 330 -14.64 3.55 -3.22
CA ALA A 330 -13.63 3.86 -4.23
C ALA A 330 -14.11 5.03 -5.11
N MET A 331 -13.17 5.88 -5.53
CA MET A 331 -13.41 6.83 -6.59
C MET A 331 -13.33 6.10 -7.93
N VAL A 332 -14.38 6.15 -8.74
CA VAL A 332 -14.49 5.38 -9.97
C VAL A 332 -14.44 6.29 -11.18
N LEU A 333 -13.44 6.08 -12.03
CA LEU A 333 -13.42 6.64 -13.37
C LEU A 333 -14.30 5.73 -14.25
N THR A 334 -15.60 6.04 -14.31
CA THR A 334 -16.64 5.17 -14.86
C THR A 334 -16.61 5.07 -16.37
N SER A 335 -16.16 6.13 -17.04
CA SER A 335 -15.87 6.15 -18.47
C SER A 335 -14.62 6.97 -18.72
N PHE A 336 -13.55 6.30 -19.09
CA PHE A 336 -12.28 6.89 -19.49
C PHE A 336 -12.02 6.58 -20.95
N THR A 337 -11.92 7.61 -21.79
CA THR A 337 -11.61 7.45 -23.22
C THR A 337 -10.23 8.02 -23.52
N VAL A 338 -9.35 7.16 -24.03
CA VAL A 338 -8.02 7.53 -24.53
C VAL A 338 -7.70 6.72 -25.78
N LEU A 339 -7.02 7.35 -26.73
CA LEU A 339 -6.47 6.70 -27.91
C LEU A 339 -4.98 6.97 -27.95
N ILE A 340 -4.20 5.97 -28.32
CA ILE A 340 -2.74 6.09 -28.49
C ILE A 340 -2.45 6.12 -29.99
N GLU A 341 -1.60 7.05 -30.41
CA GLU A 341 -1.11 7.09 -31.79
C GLU A 341 -0.43 5.77 -32.16
N GLY A 342 -0.62 5.33 -33.41
CA GLY A 342 -0.14 4.03 -33.88
C GLY A 342 -1.14 2.90 -33.58
N PHE A 343 -1.69 2.87 -32.37
CA PHE A 343 -2.72 1.89 -31.97
C PHE A 343 -4.09 2.20 -32.56
N TYR A 344 -4.38 3.47 -32.85
CA TYR A 344 -5.64 3.90 -33.46
C TYR A 344 -5.50 4.17 -34.95
N ASN A 345 -6.29 3.49 -35.77
CA ASN A 345 -6.22 3.57 -37.23
C ASN A 345 -7.19 4.60 -37.87
N GLY A 346 -7.83 5.44 -37.07
CA GLY A 346 -8.86 6.37 -37.54
C GLY A 346 -10.30 5.86 -37.38
N SER A 347 -10.49 4.58 -37.06
CA SER A 347 -11.80 3.98 -36.77
C SER A 347 -11.81 3.12 -35.51
N VAL A 348 -10.80 2.29 -35.29
CA VAL A 348 -10.68 1.38 -34.15
C VAL A 348 -9.28 1.46 -33.55
N MET A 349 -9.21 1.22 -32.24
CA MET A 349 -7.98 1.08 -31.49
C MET A 349 -7.63 -0.41 -31.32
N ASN A 350 -6.35 -0.76 -31.37
CA ASN A 350 -5.85 -2.00 -30.80
C ASN A 350 -5.94 -1.91 -29.27
N SER A 351 -6.70 -2.83 -28.66
CA SER A 351 -6.92 -2.84 -27.21
C SER A 351 -5.60 -3.04 -26.47
N ASP A 352 -5.36 -2.24 -25.44
CA ASP A 352 -4.14 -2.30 -24.64
C ASP A 352 -4.40 -1.76 -23.22
N THR A 353 -3.38 -1.79 -22.38
CA THR A 353 -3.41 -1.26 -21.01
C THR A 353 -2.75 0.10 -20.92
N VAL A 354 -3.37 1.01 -20.18
CA VAL A 354 -2.79 2.28 -19.76
C VAL A 354 -2.72 2.34 -18.23
N SER A 355 -1.73 3.03 -17.69
CA SER A 355 -1.70 3.42 -16.28
C SER A 355 -2.30 4.82 -16.17
N VAL A 356 -3.32 4.99 -15.35
CA VAL A 356 -3.89 6.29 -15.01
C VAL A 356 -3.51 6.63 -13.58
N GLN A 357 -2.84 7.76 -13.39
CA GLN A 357 -2.46 8.29 -12.09
C GLN A 357 -3.33 9.49 -11.73
N LEU A 358 -3.62 9.64 -10.44
CA LEU A 358 -4.16 10.85 -9.84
C LEU A 358 -3.01 11.58 -9.15
N ARG A 359 -2.79 12.84 -9.52
CA ARG A 359 -1.79 13.70 -8.89
C ARG A 359 -2.44 14.91 -8.24
N ASN A 360 -1.84 15.36 -7.14
CA ASN A 360 -2.22 16.60 -6.48
C ASN A 360 -2.20 17.79 -7.47
N THR A 361 -2.94 18.85 -7.15
CA THR A 361 -3.05 20.06 -7.99
C THR A 361 -2.02 21.13 -7.68
N SER A 362 -1.19 20.91 -6.67
CA SER A 362 -0.13 21.82 -6.24
C SER A 362 1.21 21.12 -6.33
N PHE A 363 2.24 21.85 -6.74
CA PHE A 363 3.62 21.38 -6.77
C PHE A 363 4.03 20.84 -5.38
N PRO A 364 4.73 19.69 -5.28
CA PRO A 364 5.35 18.89 -6.34
C PRO A 364 4.42 17.90 -7.08
N PHE A 365 3.10 18.09 -7.02
CA PHE A 365 2.09 17.26 -7.70
C PHE A 365 2.27 15.77 -7.35
N ASN A 366 2.41 15.50 -6.05
CA ASN A 366 2.58 14.15 -5.51
C ASN A 366 1.52 13.20 -6.07
N LEU A 367 1.94 11.98 -6.38
CA LEU A 367 1.06 10.87 -6.72
C LEU A 367 0.15 10.60 -5.53
N VAL A 368 -1.16 10.56 -5.77
CA VAL A 368 -2.17 10.24 -4.76
C VAL A 368 -2.59 8.79 -4.91
N ASP A 369 -2.87 8.38 -6.14
CA ASP A 369 -3.30 7.02 -6.44
C ASP A 369 -3.05 6.69 -7.91
N GLN A 370 -3.06 5.41 -8.26
CA GLN A 370 -2.98 4.97 -9.63
C GLN A 370 -3.71 3.65 -9.87
N THR A 371 -4.17 3.46 -11.10
CA THR A 371 -4.85 2.23 -11.51
C THR A 371 -4.48 1.88 -12.95
N LYS A 372 -4.36 0.58 -13.25
CA LYS A 372 -4.19 0.09 -14.62
C LYS A 372 -5.56 -0.14 -15.24
N ILE A 373 -5.78 0.43 -16.42
CA ILE A 373 -7.04 0.36 -17.16
C ILE A 373 -6.77 -0.33 -18.49
N VAL A 374 -7.50 -1.41 -18.76
CA VAL A 374 -7.56 -2.00 -20.11
C VAL A 374 -8.56 -1.19 -20.91
N VAL A 375 -8.13 -0.60 -22.02
CA VAL A 375 -8.99 0.15 -22.94
C VAL A 375 -9.38 -0.74 -24.12
N ASN A 376 -10.66 -0.75 -24.47
CA ASN A 376 -11.21 -1.57 -25.54
C ASN A 376 -10.93 -0.98 -26.95
N ASN A 377 -11.50 -1.57 -28.00
CA ASN A 377 -11.30 -1.10 -29.38
C ASN A 377 -11.86 0.30 -29.70
N SER A 378 -12.63 0.88 -28.79
CA SER A 378 -13.09 2.28 -28.86
C SER A 378 -12.23 3.22 -28.00
N GLY A 379 -11.17 2.72 -27.38
CA GLY A 379 -10.34 3.47 -26.43
C GLY A 379 -10.99 3.67 -25.06
N ILE A 380 -12.08 2.96 -24.76
CA ILE A 380 -12.85 3.14 -23.53
C ILE A 380 -12.45 2.11 -22.49
N GLY A 381 -12.21 2.55 -21.26
CA GLY A 381 -12.02 1.70 -20.08
C GLY A 381 -12.59 2.32 -18.81
N SER A 382 -12.47 1.61 -17.71
CA SER A 382 -12.84 2.09 -16.38
C SER A 382 -11.79 1.67 -15.34
N GLY A 383 -11.70 2.43 -14.25
CA GLY A 383 -10.73 2.18 -13.18
C GLY A 383 -11.21 2.74 -11.86
N SER A 384 -10.65 2.21 -10.77
CA SER A 384 -10.98 2.62 -9.41
C SER A 384 -9.73 3.08 -8.67
N PHE A 385 -9.91 4.10 -7.83
CA PHE A 385 -8.89 4.69 -6.98
C PHE A 385 -9.36 4.59 -5.52
N LEU A 386 -8.54 3.99 -4.68
CA LEU A 386 -8.80 3.69 -3.28
C LEU A 386 -8.20 4.72 -2.32
N ASN A 387 -7.31 5.61 -2.78
CA ASN A 387 -6.70 6.67 -1.96
C ASN A 387 -7.16 8.08 -2.37
N ALA A 388 -8.05 8.19 -3.35
CA ALA A 388 -8.63 9.46 -3.78
C ALA A 388 -9.89 9.83 -2.99
N SER A 389 -10.17 11.13 -2.90
CA SER A 389 -11.31 11.69 -2.18
C SER A 389 -12.30 12.36 -3.12
N ASN A 390 -13.60 12.14 -2.87
CA ASN A 390 -14.66 12.82 -3.60
C ASN A 390 -14.62 14.34 -3.34
N GLY A 391 -14.90 15.16 -4.36
CA GLY A 391 -14.83 16.62 -4.24
C GLY A 391 -13.40 17.21 -4.25
N THR A 392 -12.35 16.38 -4.15
CA THR A 392 -10.96 16.83 -4.27
C THR A 392 -10.56 16.86 -5.75
N PRO A 393 -9.95 17.95 -6.25
CA PRO A 393 -9.45 18.00 -7.61
C PRO A 393 -8.12 17.26 -7.76
N TYR A 394 -7.93 16.57 -8.89
CA TYR A 394 -6.71 15.83 -9.24
C TYR A 394 -6.37 16.04 -10.72
N TYR A 395 -5.09 16.09 -11.07
CA TYR A 395 -4.70 15.85 -12.46
C TYR A 395 -4.80 14.36 -12.78
N LEU A 396 -5.40 14.03 -13.94
CA LEU A 396 -5.30 12.69 -14.51
C LEU A 396 -4.03 12.62 -15.34
N VAL A 397 -3.15 11.66 -15.06
CA VAL A 397 -1.92 11.44 -15.84
C VAL A 397 -1.94 10.07 -16.45
N VAL A 398 -1.84 10.01 -17.76
CA VAL A 398 -1.86 8.77 -18.53
C VAL A 398 -0.45 8.40 -18.92
N LYS A 399 -0.07 7.16 -18.60
CA LYS A 399 1.15 6.53 -19.08
C LYS A 399 0.78 5.29 -19.88
N HIS A 400 1.43 5.13 -21.02
CA HIS A 400 1.35 3.94 -21.85
C HIS A 400 2.78 3.55 -22.24
N ARG A 401 3.01 2.26 -22.50
CA ARG A 401 4.35 1.68 -22.66
C ARG A 401 5.23 2.33 -23.73
N ASN A 402 4.63 3.01 -24.71
CA ASN A 402 5.33 3.56 -25.87
C ASN A 402 4.91 4.99 -26.22
N ALA A 403 4.19 5.66 -25.32
CA ALA A 403 3.60 6.96 -25.57
C ALA A 403 4.06 7.99 -24.56
N VAL A 404 4.04 9.27 -24.97
CA VAL A 404 4.45 10.37 -24.10
C VAL A 404 3.46 10.51 -22.94
N GLU A 405 3.99 10.71 -21.74
CA GLU A 405 3.15 10.95 -20.56
C GLU A 405 2.25 12.17 -20.79
N THR A 406 0.94 11.99 -20.62
CA THR A 406 -0.05 13.03 -20.94
C THR A 406 -0.93 13.35 -19.76
N TRP A 407 -1.02 14.63 -19.42
CA TRP A 407 -1.82 15.15 -18.31
C TRP A 407 -3.15 15.70 -18.80
N SER A 408 -4.21 15.60 -18.00
CA SER A 408 -5.46 16.31 -18.24
C SER A 408 -5.21 17.83 -18.26
N ALA A 409 -5.86 18.55 -19.17
CA ALA A 409 -5.64 19.99 -19.33
C ALA A 409 -5.90 20.81 -18.06
N LEU A 410 -6.87 20.36 -17.26
CA LEU A 410 -7.22 20.94 -15.98
C LEU A 410 -7.40 19.82 -14.94
N PRO A 411 -7.29 20.13 -13.64
CA PRO A 411 -7.70 19.21 -12.59
C PRO A 411 -9.16 18.77 -12.76
N GLN A 412 -9.43 17.50 -12.50
CA GLN A 412 -10.74 16.87 -12.54
C GLN A 412 -11.16 16.48 -11.13
N THR A 413 -12.47 16.49 -10.87
CA THR A 413 -13.02 16.22 -9.55
C THR A 413 -14.06 15.12 -9.64
N PHE A 414 -13.92 14.11 -8.80
CA PHE A 414 -14.96 13.10 -8.63
C PHE A 414 -16.19 13.75 -7.99
N SER A 415 -17.36 13.46 -8.57
CA SER A 415 -18.66 13.89 -8.06
C SER A 415 -19.51 12.64 -7.82
N ALA A 416 -20.10 12.54 -6.63
CA ALA A 416 -20.76 11.33 -6.16
C ALA A 416 -19.89 10.07 -6.37
N ASN A 417 -18.58 10.19 -6.08
CA ASN A 417 -17.55 9.16 -6.22
C ASN A 417 -17.26 8.73 -7.67
N THR A 418 -17.76 9.46 -8.67
CA THR A 418 -17.59 9.11 -10.08
C THR A 418 -16.97 10.22 -10.90
N LEU A 419 -16.24 9.85 -11.95
CA LEU A 419 -15.66 10.77 -12.93
C LEU A 419 -15.74 10.15 -14.33
N THR A 420 -15.92 10.99 -15.34
CA THR A 420 -15.73 10.61 -16.75
C THR A 420 -14.72 11.56 -17.38
N TYR A 421 -13.89 11.05 -18.29
CA TYR A 421 -12.92 11.88 -18.99
C TYR A 421 -12.62 11.32 -20.38
N ASP A 422 -12.63 12.18 -21.39
CA ASP A 422 -12.42 11.81 -22.78
C ASP A 422 -11.38 12.72 -23.43
N PHE A 423 -10.15 12.20 -23.60
CA PHE A 423 -9.05 12.89 -24.26
C PHE A 423 -9.29 13.09 -25.76
N THR A 424 -10.16 12.30 -26.37
CA THR A 424 -10.31 12.21 -27.83
C THR A 424 -11.17 13.30 -28.44
N THR A 425 -11.87 14.07 -27.60
CA THR A 425 -12.85 15.09 -28.02
C THR A 425 -12.24 16.42 -28.41
N GLY A 426 -10.98 16.69 -28.04
CA GLY A 426 -10.31 17.95 -28.36
C GLY A 426 -8.86 17.96 -27.92
N GLN A 427 -8.01 18.67 -28.65
CA GLN A 427 -6.61 18.85 -28.27
C GLN A 427 -6.46 19.49 -26.88
N ASN A 428 -7.38 20.39 -26.53
CA ASN A 428 -7.48 21.08 -25.24
C ASN A 428 -7.95 20.20 -24.07
N LYS A 429 -8.04 18.88 -24.27
CA LYS A 429 -8.20 17.90 -23.20
C LYS A 429 -6.86 17.49 -22.60
N ALA A 430 -5.75 17.65 -23.32
CA ALA A 430 -4.43 17.49 -22.73
C ALA A 430 -3.84 18.82 -22.29
N PHE A 431 -3.04 18.78 -21.23
CA PHE A 431 -2.21 19.92 -20.84
C PHE A 431 -1.29 20.30 -22.01
N GLY A 432 -1.08 21.61 -22.22
CA GLY A 432 -0.29 22.11 -23.34
C GLY A 432 -0.85 21.80 -24.73
N ASN A 433 -2.09 21.33 -24.85
CA ASN A 433 -2.65 20.82 -26.11
C ASN A 433 -1.80 19.65 -26.69
N ASN A 434 -1.23 18.81 -25.83
CA ASN A 434 -0.28 17.77 -26.23
C ASN A 434 -0.93 16.48 -26.77
N LEU A 435 -1.69 16.60 -27.87
CA LEU A 435 -2.34 15.46 -28.56
C LEU A 435 -2.19 15.58 -30.08
N LYS A 436 -2.19 14.43 -30.77
CA LYS A 436 -2.17 14.30 -32.23
C LYS A 436 -3.56 14.05 -32.77
N LEU A 437 -3.96 14.74 -33.85
CA LEU A 437 -5.18 14.41 -34.57
C LEU A 437 -4.93 13.21 -35.50
N VAL A 438 -5.67 12.12 -35.32
CA VAL A 438 -5.65 10.93 -36.18
C VAL A 438 -7.08 10.66 -36.66
N GLY A 439 -7.32 10.81 -37.97
CA GLY A 439 -8.67 10.82 -38.52
C GLY A 439 -9.49 11.97 -37.91
N SER A 440 -10.53 11.65 -37.15
CA SER A 440 -11.42 12.61 -36.48
C SER A 440 -11.22 12.70 -34.96
N LYS A 441 -10.23 11.99 -34.41
CA LYS A 441 -10.03 11.84 -32.96
C LYS A 441 -8.63 12.28 -32.54
N TRP A 442 -8.55 12.81 -31.32
CA TRP A 442 -7.29 13.17 -30.70
C TRP A 442 -6.68 11.97 -29.97
N CYS A 443 -5.40 11.71 -30.21
CA CYS A 443 -4.63 10.60 -29.66
C CYS A 443 -3.43 11.14 -28.88
N ILE A 444 -3.00 10.42 -27.85
CA ILE A 444 -1.72 10.66 -27.20
C ILE A 444 -0.60 10.34 -28.19
N TYR A 445 0.42 11.19 -28.27
CA TYR A 445 1.57 10.96 -29.12
C TYR A 445 2.33 9.70 -28.71
N GLY A 446 2.58 8.82 -29.70
CA GLY A 446 3.46 7.67 -29.55
C GLY A 446 4.93 8.10 -29.68
N GLY A 447 5.85 7.21 -29.35
CA GLY A 447 7.28 7.39 -29.64
C GLY A 447 8.20 7.41 -28.42
N ASP A 448 7.70 7.70 -27.23
CA ASP A 448 8.51 7.76 -26.00
C ASP A 448 8.65 6.34 -25.41
N VAL A 449 9.47 5.51 -26.05
CA VAL A 449 9.63 4.10 -25.68
C VAL A 449 10.54 3.91 -24.47
N ASN A 450 11.38 4.91 -24.17
CA ASN A 450 12.25 4.91 -22.99
C ASN A 450 11.62 5.62 -21.76
N GLN A 451 10.46 6.26 -21.93
CA GLN A 451 9.67 6.92 -20.89
C GLN A 451 10.41 8.09 -20.20
N ASN A 452 11.29 8.79 -20.92
CA ASN A 452 12.00 9.97 -20.40
C ASN A 452 11.14 11.25 -20.51
N GLY A 453 10.01 11.20 -21.21
CA GLY A 453 9.11 12.33 -21.43
C GLY A 453 9.43 13.14 -22.69
N THR A 454 10.23 12.66 -23.61
CA THR A 454 10.60 13.31 -24.88
C THR A 454 10.78 12.25 -25.95
N VAL A 455 10.21 12.46 -27.13
CA VAL A 455 10.45 11.59 -28.28
C VAL A 455 11.71 12.08 -29.00
N ASP A 456 12.81 11.33 -28.90
CA ASP A 456 14.09 11.76 -29.46
C ASP A 456 14.88 10.63 -30.15
N ASN A 457 16.15 10.90 -30.48
CA ASN A 457 17.03 9.94 -31.12
C ASN A 457 17.28 8.68 -30.27
N ALA A 458 17.20 8.75 -28.94
CA ALA A 458 17.34 7.58 -28.08
C ALA A 458 16.17 6.61 -28.27
N ASP A 459 14.95 7.13 -28.42
CA ASP A 459 13.79 6.31 -28.78
C ASP A 459 13.93 5.71 -30.17
N LEU A 460 14.32 6.54 -31.15
CA LEU A 460 14.49 6.10 -32.53
C LEU A 460 15.52 4.98 -32.63
N ASN A 461 16.66 5.12 -31.94
CA ASN A 461 17.69 4.09 -31.87
C ASN A 461 17.18 2.80 -31.20
N SER A 462 16.33 2.91 -30.18
CA SER A 462 15.76 1.75 -29.48
C SER A 462 14.86 0.94 -30.42
N VAL A 463 13.95 1.61 -31.13
CA VAL A 463 13.07 0.95 -32.12
C VAL A 463 13.89 0.43 -33.31
N PHE A 464 14.91 1.16 -33.77
CA PHE A 464 15.77 0.75 -34.89
C PHE A 464 16.55 -0.54 -34.59
N ASN A 465 17.13 -0.62 -33.39
CA ASN A 465 17.85 -1.81 -32.94
C ASN A 465 16.90 -3.01 -32.87
N ASN A 466 15.70 -2.82 -32.32
CA ASN A 466 14.70 -3.89 -32.21
C ASN A 466 14.14 -4.34 -33.57
N ASN A 467 13.96 -3.41 -34.52
CA ASN A 467 13.63 -3.75 -35.90
C ASN A 467 14.74 -4.58 -36.56
N THR A 468 16.00 -4.16 -36.40
CA THR A 468 17.16 -4.85 -37.01
C THR A 468 17.30 -6.30 -36.54
N ILE A 469 16.95 -6.59 -35.29
CA ILE A 469 16.98 -7.96 -34.73
C ILE A 469 15.66 -8.72 -34.91
N GLY A 470 14.63 -8.10 -35.51
CA GLY A 470 13.33 -8.72 -35.74
C GLY A 470 12.55 -9.01 -34.46
N THR A 471 12.53 -8.06 -33.52
CA THR A 471 11.80 -8.20 -32.25
C THR A 471 10.31 -8.40 -32.51
N THR A 472 9.72 -9.38 -31.82
CA THR A 472 8.28 -9.69 -31.87
C THR A 472 7.71 -9.82 -30.46
N GLY A 473 6.41 -9.58 -30.32
CA GLY A 473 5.67 -9.74 -29.07
C GLY A 473 5.27 -8.42 -28.42
N TYR A 474 4.76 -8.52 -27.19
CA TYR A 474 4.33 -7.36 -26.41
C TYR A 474 5.54 -6.59 -25.88
N THR A 475 6.07 -5.67 -26.67
CA THR A 475 7.23 -4.86 -26.34
C THR A 475 6.88 -3.37 -26.32
N ASN A 476 7.75 -2.53 -25.77
CA ASN A 476 7.59 -1.07 -25.83
C ASN A 476 7.97 -0.48 -27.20
N THR A 477 8.66 -1.23 -28.06
CA THR A 477 9.03 -0.79 -29.41
C THR A 477 8.06 -1.23 -30.50
N ASP A 478 7.00 -1.96 -30.14
CA ASP A 478 5.80 -2.16 -30.95
C ASP A 478 4.86 -0.97 -30.67
N LEU A 479 4.81 -0.02 -31.61
CA LEU A 479 4.07 1.24 -31.52
C LEU A 479 2.72 1.21 -32.22
N ASN A 480 2.41 0.19 -33.01
CA ASN A 480 1.11 0.05 -33.66
C ASN A 480 0.24 -1.08 -33.05
N GLY A 481 0.82 -1.95 -32.21
CA GLY A 481 0.14 -3.04 -31.53
C GLY A 481 -0.07 -4.29 -32.38
N ASP A 482 0.70 -4.47 -33.45
CA ASP A 482 0.62 -5.66 -34.33
C ASP A 482 1.55 -6.81 -33.90
N MET A 483 2.30 -6.60 -32.81
CA MET A 483 3.25 -7.55 -32.21
C MET A 483 4.56 -7.72 -33.00
N PHE A 484 4.88 -6.81 -33.91
CA PHE A 484 6.17 -6.70 -34.58
C PHE A 484 6.79 -5.35 -34.25
N THR A 485 8.13 -5.29 -34.20
CA THR A 485 8.85 -4.01 -34.26
C THR A 485 9.45 -3.88 -35.64
N GLU A 486 8.92 -2.97 -36.45
CA GLU A 486 9.27 -2.82 -37.86
C GLU A 486 9.36 -1.34 -38.32
N ILE A 487 9.36 -1.12 -39.64
CA ILE A 487 9.62 0.21 -40.21
C ILE A 487 8.46 1.17 -39.97
N GLU A 488 7.25 0.63 -39.82
CA GLU A 488 6.02 1.35 -39.47
C GLU A 488 6.14 2.00 -38.08
N ASP A 489 6.71 1.29 -37.10
CA ASP A 489 6.96 1.81 -35.75
C ASP A 489 8.02 2.91 -35.76
N LEU A 490 9.10 2.70 -36.51
CA LEU A 490 10.16 3.69 -36.70
C LEU A 490 9.63 4.99 -37.27
N ASN A 491 8.67 4.92 -38.20
CA ASN A 491 8.08 6.10 -38.81
C ASN A 491 7.30 6.95 -37.79
N ILE A 492 6.64 6.33 -36.80
CA ILE A 492 5.96 7.04 -35.70
C ILE A 492 6.98 7.82 -34.87
N VAL A 493 8.03 7.13 -34.39
CA VAL A 493 9.07 7.76 -33.56
C VAL A 493 9.79 8.87 -34.32
N PHE A 494 10.18 8.62 -35.57
CA PHE A 494 10.88 9.59 -36.40
C PHE A 494 10.04 10.86 -36.60
N THR A 495 8.77 10.71 -36.96
CA THR A 495 7.87 11.85 -37.20
C THR A 495 7.72 12.71 -35.95
N ASN A 496 7.46 12.08 -34.81
CA ASN A 496 7.24 12.79 -33.56
C ASN A 496 8.54 13.38 -32.97
N SER A 497 9.68 12.74 -33.22
CA SER A 497 11.00 13.28 -32.88
C SER A 497 11.32 14.56 -33.68
N VAL A 498 11.04 14.56 -34.99
CA VAL A 498 11.21 15.76 -35.84
C VAL A 498 10.28 16.89 -35.40
N MET A 499 9.07 16.56 -34.90
CA MET A 499 8.14 17.53 -34.34
C MET A 499 8.56 18.03 -32.94
N GLY A 500 9.58 17.45 -32.32
CA GLY A 500 10.03 17.81 -30.97
C GLY A 500 8.99 17.51 -29.90
N VAL A 501 8.27 16.39 -30.03
CA VAL A 501 7.22 16.02 -29.07
C VAL A 501 7.83 15.75 -27.69
N THR A 502 7.37 16.51 -26.70
CA THR A 502 7.73 16.36 -25.29
C THR A 502 6.47 16.20 -24.45
N LYS A 503 6.59 15.63 -23.25
CA LYS A 503 5.51 15.69 -22.27
C LYS A 503 5.30 17.15 -21.86
N GLU A 504 4.04 17.50 -21.63
CA GLU A 504 3.63 18.83 -21.18
C GLU A 504 2.96 18.69 -19.82
N THR A 505 3.46 19.42 -18.82
CA THR A 505 2.99 19.33 -17.44
C THR A 505 2.71 20.72 -16.87
N PRO A 506 1.83 20.84 -15.86
CA PRO A 506 1.70 22.07 -15.07
C PRO A 506 3.06 22.54 -14.56
N ALA A 507 3.32 23.85 -14.61
CA ALA A 507 4.55 24.43 -14.11
C ALA A 507 4.69 24.22 -12.59
N GLY A 508 5.91 23.87 -12.14
CA GLY A 508 6.26 23.84 -10.72
C GLY A 508 6.46 25.24 -10.14
N ASP A 509 6.56 25.35 -8.81
CA ASP A 509 6.77 26.62 -8.11
C ASP A 509 7.90 27.44 -8.76
N SER A 510 7.54 28.63 -9.26
CA SER A 510 8.45 29.57 -9.91
C SER A 510 9.47 30.20 -8.94
N SER A 511 9.43 29.86 -7.65
CA SER A 511 10.42 30.27 -6.66
C SER A 511 11.79 29.56 -6.79
N ILE A 512 11.89 28.48 -7.59
CA ILE A 512 13.14 27.69 -7.72
C ILE A 512 13.82 27.88 -9.10
N SER A 513 13.13 28.42 -10.11
CA SER A 513 13.72 28.65 -11.45
C SER A 513 14.40 30.03 -11.57
N GLY A 514 15.25 30.37 -10.62
CA GLY A 514 16.16 31.50 -10.68
C GLY A 514 17.40 31.22 -11.54
N GLU A 515 17.23 30.68 -12.74
CA GLU A 515 18.31 30.60 -13.74
C GLU A 515 17.85 31.24 -15.06
N ASN A 516 18.23 32.50 -15.20
CA ASN A 516 18.50 33.25 -16.43
C ASN A 516 17.92 32.71 -17.75
N ILE A 517 16.68 33.10 -18.07
CA ILE A 517 16.29 33.26 -19.47
C ILE A 517 16.88 34.60 -19.93
N SER A 518 18.12 34.57 -20.40
CA SER A 518 18.70 35.71 -21.12
C SER A 518 18.05 35.80 -22.50
N ASN A 519 17.38 36.93 -22.73
CA ASN A 519 16.90 37.47 -24.00
C ASN A 519 17.64 36.94 -25.25
N LYS A 520 16.90 36.28 -26.14
CA LYS A 520 17.17 36.32 -27.58
C LYS A 520 16.12 37.21 -28.24
N ASN A 521 16.41 38.50 -28.24
CA ASN A 521 15.91 39.47 -29.22
C ASN A 521 17.06 40.47 -29.44
N GLY A 522 17.72 40.38 -30.59
CA GLY A 522 18.79 41.27 -30.98
C GLY A 522 19.57 40.75 -32.19
N GLU A 523 19.29 41.39 -33.33
CA GLU A 523 19.94 41.33 -34.67
C GLU A 523 19.49 40.23 -35.65
#